data_AF-A0A1V6GYZ1-F1
#
_entry.id   AF-A0A1V6GYZ1-F1
#
_cell.length_a   1.000
_cell.length_b   1.000
_cell.length_c   1.000
_cell.angle_alpha   90.00
_cell.angle_beta   90.00
_cell.angle_gamma   90.00
#
_symmetry.space_group_name_H-M   'P 1'
#
loop_
_entity.id
_entity.type
_entity.pdbx_description
1 polymer ?
#
loop_
_entity_poly.entity_id
_entity_poly.type
_entity_poly.pdbx_seq_one_letter_code
_entity_poly.pdbx_strand_id
1 'polypeptide(L)'
;MLKNWMVLGLAFCLSAGAHAEIWTPEKTSEQLHMGRRLEVYTNGVKEAWGYAAPQKDAFLVLHPKQARRHAPLYVVLHSAGHDVYSCLKCTLTPGNHDIYHAPADFFALYLDCRGNKGDWWWGIQSYKGPDVSPTERRVIDTVKWVIEAYAIDPHRVYLCGNSMGGSGTLGIGMRHGDVFAAIKANVPARVEHVSSRMGFPPYAALPAGMRLADPPVCIDYSAPNDSWSTNHEAFVNVMNARKYPLYFYWGPFGHANNDEKILAVNDLVHSFDWLGVRKNELYAVFTDASTNDPLPWPERLDDKRPGQVNAFFRWKPLADRRRQAAVSLFLLTPQMIKTAFALPEEATATVTLRRLQRFSVNPGEEVRWSFGARSGTIHADAEGLVTIPGLTITGEPQALRVSKPGWRFW
;
A
#
# COMPACT_ATOMS: atom_id res chain seq x y z
N MET A 1 4.30 14.46 -80.53
CA MET A 1 3.42 14.89 -79.42
C MET A 1 2.83 13.65 -78.77
N LEU A 2 3.38 13.18 -77.64
CA LEU A 2 2.67 12.27 -76.74
C LEU A 2 3.30 12.42 -75.34
N LYS A 3 2.50 12.90 -74.39
CA LYS A 3 2.85 13.12 -72.97
C LYS A 3 2.69 11.78 -72.23
N ASN A 4 3.78 11.24 -71.69
CA ASN A 4 3.69 10.16 -70.70
C ASN A 4 3.59 10.76 -69.30
N TRP A 5 2.47 10.48 -68.62
CA TRP A 5 2.26 10.78 -67.20
C TRP A 5 2.80 9.63 -66.37
N MET A 6 3.77 9.91 -65.49
CA MET A 6 4.17 9.02 -64.41
C MET A 6 3.15 9.13 -63.27
N VAL A 7 2.43 8.04 -62.99
CA VAL A 7 1.62 7.91 -61.77
C VAL A 7 2.52 7.32 -60.68
N LEU A 8 2.84 8.11 -59.66
CA LEU A 8 3.46 7.64 -58.42
C LEU A 8 2.39 6.91 -57.58
N GLY A 9 2.56 5.60 -57.37
CA GLY A 9 1.78 4.86 -56.39
C GLY A 9 2.31 5.13 -54.97
N LEU A 10 1.51 5.80 -54.14
CA LEU A 10 1.75 5.88 -52.69
C LEU A 10 1.43 4.51 -52.07
N ALA A 11 2.44 3.81 -51.57
CA ALA A 11 2.26 2.67 -50.69
C ALA A 11 1.90 3.18 -49.28
N PHE A 12 0.64 3.01 -48.87
CA PHE A 12 0.23 3.21 -47.49
C PHE A 12 0.73 2.04 -46.63
N CYS A 13 1.81 2.26 -45.87
CA CYS A 13 2.16 1.40 -44.75
C CYS A 13 1.13 1.60 -43.63
N LEU A 14 0.12 0.73 -43.58
CA LEU A 14 -0.74 0.60 -42.41
C LEU A 14 0.09 0.00 -41.27
N SER A 15 0.49 0.83 -40.33
CA SER A 15 0.98 0.38 -39.02
C SER A 15 -0.17 -0.34 -38.32
N ALA A 16 -0.09 -1.67 -38.22
CA ALA A 16 -0.95 -2.46 -37.36
C ALA A 16 -0.67 -2.02 -35.91
N GLY A 17 -1.56 -1.19 -35.35
CA GLY A 17 -1.55 -0.90 -33.93
C GLY A 17 -1.79 -2.21 -33.18
N ALA A 18 -0.91 -2.53 -32.24
CA ALA A 18 -1.14 -3.62 -31.30
C ALA A 18 -2.43 -3.32 -30.52
N HIS A 19 -3.53 -3.96 -30.89
CA HIS A 19 -4.70 -3.99 -30.03
C HIS A 19 -4.29 -4.68 -28.74
N ALA A 20 -4.36 -3.97 -27.62
CA ALA A 20 -4.16 -4.59 -26.31
C ALA A 20 -5.14 -5.76 -26.18
N GLU A 21 -4.63 -6.94 -25.86
CA GLU A 21 -5.44 -8.13 -25.64
C GLU A 21 -6.50 -7.83 -24.56
N ILE A 22 -7.78 -7.82 -24.95
CA ILE A 22 -8.89 -7.57 -24.03
C ILE A 22 -9.11 -8.86 -23.23
N TRP A 23 -8.70 -8.81 -21.97
CA TRP A 23 -8.97 -9.87 -21.01
C TRP A 23 -10.35 -9.67 -20.36
N THR A 24 -11.23 -10.68 -20.45
CA THR A 24 -12.57 -10.66 -19.85
C THR A 24 -12.75 -11.90 -18.96
N PRO A 25 -12.90 -11.74 -17.64
CA PRO A 25 -13.14 -12.87 -16.75
C PRO A 25 -14.56 -13.44 -16.91
N GLU A 26 -14.70 -14.74 -16.69
CA GLU A 26 -15.97 -15.46 -16.78
C GLU A 26 -16.70 -15.41 -15.43
N LYS A 27 -17.91 -14.84 -15.38
CA LYS A 27 -18.79 -14.90 -14.20
C LYS A 27 -19.40 -16.29 -14.09
N THR A 28 -19.04 -17.03 -13.04
CA THR A 28 -19.50 -18.42 -12.86
C THR A 28 -20.75 -18.54 -12.00
N SER A 29 -20.95 -17.64 -11.04
CA SER A 29 -22.12 -17.66 -10.17
C SER A 29 -22.37 -16.31 -9.48
N GLU A 30 -23.59 -16.14 -8.97
CA GLU A 30 -23.97 -15.04 -8.09
C GLU A 30 -24.75 -15.59 -6.90
N GLN A 31 -24.46 -15.08 -5.70
CA GLN A 31 -25.14 -15.48 -4.46
C GLN A 31 -25.16 -14.32 -3.46
N LEU A 32 -25.75 -14.55 -2.28
CA LEU A 32 -25.65 -13.63 -1.15
C LEU A 32 -24.60 -14.12 -0.16
N HIS A 33 -23.83 -13.18 0.38
CA HIS A 33 -22.89 -13.42 1.49
C HIS A 33 -23.01 -12.28 2.50
N MET A 34 -23.34 -12.60 3.76
CA MET A 34 -23.61 -11.60 4.81
C MET A 34 -24.62 -10.51 4.39
N GLY A 35 -25.66 -10.88 3.63
CA GLY A 35 -26.67 -9.94 3.13
C GLY A 35 -26.18 -8.99 2.03
N ARG A 36 -25.01 -9.24 1.45
CA ARG A 36 -24.42 -8.49 0.34
C ARG A 36 -24.39 -9.36 -0.92
N ARG A 37 -24.55 -8.76 -2.10
CA ARG A 37 -24.42 -9.47 -3.38
C ARG A 37 -22.97 -9.90 -3.58
N LEU A 38 -22.76 -11.17 -3.91
CA LEU A 38 -21.47 -11.77 -4.18
C LEU A 38 -21.47 -12.32 -5.60
N GLU A 39 -20.51 -11.89 -6.41
CA GLU A 39 -20.28 -12.41 -7.75
C GLU A 39 -18.97 -13.22 -7.75
N VAL A 40 -19.00 -14.40 -8.35
CA VAL A 40 -17.84 -15.29 -8.46
C VAL A 40 -17.39 -15.32 -9.91
N TYR A 41 -16.10 -15.15 -10.11
CA TYR A 41 -15.46 -15.09 -11.40
C TYR A 41 -14.30 -16.08 -11.48
N THR A 42 -13.91 -16.37 -12.71
CA THR A 42 -12.66 -17.04 -13.00
C THR A 42 -11.85 -16.24 -14.01
N ASN A 43 -10.54 -16.16 -13.77
CA ASN A 43 -9.66 -15.31 -14.55
C ASN A 43 -9.38 -15.89 -15.95
N GLY A 44 -9.35 -17.22 -16.11
CA GLY A 44 -8.63 -17.81 -17.24
C GLY A 44 -7.16 -17.36 -17.25
N VAL A 45 -6.55 -17.23 -18.43
CA VAL A 45 -5.17 -16.74 -18.61
C VAL A 45 -5.12 -15.62 -19.66
N LYS A 46 -4.25 -14.64 -19.44
CA LYS A 46 -3.88 -13.60 -20.41
C LYS A 46 -2.43 -13.80 -20.81
N GLU A 47 -2.11 -13.78 -22.11
CA GLU A 47 -0.76 -14.08 -22.60
C GLU A 47 0.30 -13.16 -21.97
N ALA A 48 -0.03 -11.87 -21.85
CA ALA A 48 0.83 -10.84 -21.27
C ALA A 48 1.23 -11.09 -19.79
N TRP A 49 0.52 -11.96 -19.07
CA TRP A 49 0.93 -12.36 -17.73
C TRP A 49 2.20 -13.22 -17.74
N GLY A 50 2.48 -13.93 -18.84
CA GLY A 50 3.74 -14.69 -19.01
C GLY A 50 3.77 -16.00 -18.22
N TYR A 51 2.63 -16.63 -18.00
CA TYR A 51 2.57 -17.97 -17.43
C TYR A 51 3.11 -19.01 -18.43
N ALA A 52 3.91 -19.96 -17.93
CA ALA A 52 4.47 -21.04 -18.77
C ALA A 52 3.39 -22.01 -19.27
N ALA A 53 2.27 -22.14 -18.55
CA ALA A 53 1.12 -22.94 -18.92
C ALA A 53 -0.18 -22.17 -18.61
N PRO A 54 -1.24 -22.33 -19.43
CA PRO A 54 -2.56 -21.78 -19.11
C PRO A 54 -3.05 -22.28 -17.74
N GLN A 55 -3.69 -21.40 -16.99
CA GLN A 55 -4.28 -21.73 -15.70
C GLN A 55 -5.62 -21.01 -15.53
N LYS A 56 -6.37 -21.42 -14.51
CA LYS A 56 -7.66 -20.85 -14.13
C LYS A 56 -7.68 -20.66 -12.62
N ASP A 57 -7.74 -19.40 -12.18
CA ASP A 57 -7.91 -19.02 -10.77
C ASP A 57 -9.26 -18.34 -10.57
N ALA A 58 -9.85 -18.52 -9.38
CA ALA A 58 -11.09 -17.83 -9.01
C ALA A 58 -10.81 -16.46 -8.38
N PHE A 59 -11.78 -15.57 -8.48
CA PHE A 59 -11.85 -14.39 -7.63
C PHE A 59 -13.30 -14.02 -7.37
N LEU A 60 -13.55 -13.27 -6.30
CA LEU A 60 -14.88 -12.97 -5.82
C LEU A 60 -15.02 -11.48 -5.60
N VAL A 61 -16.14 -10.93 -6.06
CA VAL A 61 -16.50 -9.51 -5.88
C VAL A 61 -17.72 -9.43 -4.97
N LEU A 62 -17.53 -8.89 -3.77
CA LEU A 62 -18.60 -8.65 -2.80
C LEU A 62 -19.01 -7.18 -2.88
N HIS A 63 -20.27 -6.93 -3.23
CA HIS A 63 -20.84 -5.60 -3.37
C HIS A 63 -21.01 -4.90 -2.02
N PRO A 64 -21.06 -3.55 -1.97
CA PRO A 64 -21.47 -2.85 -0.76
C PRO A 64 -22.91 -3.22 -0.39
N LYS A 65 -23.24 -3.15 0.90
CA LYS A 65 -24.58 -3.44 1.43
C LYS A 65 -25.63 -2.49 0.85
N GLN A 66 -25.24 -1.25 0.59
CA GLN A 66 -26.05 -0.27 -0.14
C GLN A 66 -25.31 0.14 -1.40
N ALA A 67 -26.00 0.14 -2.54
CA ALA A 67 -25.42 0.55 -3.81
C ALA A 67 -24.91 2.00 -3.73
N ARG A 68 -23.67 2.21 -4.17
CA ARG A 68 -23.00 3.51 -4.13
C ARG A 68 -22.13 3.66 -5.38
N ARG A 69 -22.28 4.77 -6.09
CA ARG A 69 -21.37 5.14 -7.19
C ARG A 69 -20.00 5.50 -6.62
N HIS A 70 -18.94 5.10 -7.31
CA HIS A 70 -17.57 5.38 -6.88
C HIS A 70 -17.31 4.93 -5.43
N ALA A 71 -17.86 3.76 -5.08
CA ALA A 71 -17.55 3.13 -3.82
C ALA A 71 -16.06 2.73 -3.81
N PRO A 72 -15.41 2.75 -2.64
CA PRO A 72 -14.03 2.27 -2.50
C PRO A 72 -13.92 0.76 -2.72
N LEU A 73 -12.69 0.28 -2.95
CA LEU A 73 -12.37 -1.14 -3.11
C LEU A 73 -11.41 -1.65 -2.03
N TYR A 74 -11.82 -2.75 -1.38
CA TYR A 74 -11.05 -3.49 -0.38
C TYR A 74 -10.57 -4.82 -0.97
N VAL A 75 -9.28 -4.93 -1.28
CA VAL A 75 -8.67 -6.12 -1.90
C VAL A 75 -8.06 -7.00 -0.82
N VAL A 76 -8.36 -8.30 -0.87
CA VAL A 76 -7.98 -9.27 0.17
C VAL A 76 -7.13 -10.40 -0.42
N LEU A 77 -5.98 -10.63 0.19
CA LEU A 77 -5.09 -11.76 -0.05
C LEU A 77 -5.18 -12.75 1.14
N HIS A 78 -5.56 -13.99 0.86
CA HIS A 78 -5.73 -15.02 1.88
C HIS A 78 -4.39 -15.58 2.45
N SER A 79 -4.44 -16.06 3.69
CA SER A 79 -3.39 -16.81 4.40
C SER A 79 -3.12 -18.18 3.76
N ALA A 80 -1.98 -18.80 4.14
CA ALA A 80 -1.72 -20.20 3.85
C ALA A 80 -2.75 -21.08 4.57
N GLY A 81 -3.15 -22.20 3.94
CA GLY A 81 -4.24 -23.05 4.43
C GLY A 81 -5.63 -22.66 3.91
N HIS A 82 -5.76 -21.49 3.29
CA HIS A 82 -6.98 -21.04 2.63
C HIS A 82 -6.87 -21.09 1.10
N ASP A 83 -8.03 -21.13 0.48
CA ASP A 83 -8.32 -20.61 -0.86
C ASP A 83 -9.23 -19.39 -0.71
N VAL A 84 -9.58 -18.76 -1.82
CA VAL A 84 -10.47 -17.61 -1.83
C VAL A 84 -11.86 -17.87 -1.19
N TYR A 85 -12.40 -19.09 -1.31
CA TYR A 85 -13.73 -19.42 -0.79
C TYR A 85 -13.72 -19.59 0.73
N SER A 86 -12.74 -20.33 1.26
CA SER A 86 -12.55 -20.51 2.69
C SER A 86 -12.10 -19.21 3.37
N CYS A 87 -11.33 -18.36 2.68
CA CYS A 87 -11.06 -16.99 3.11
C CYS A 87 -12.35 -16.17 3.28
N LEU A 88 -13.24 -16.18 2.29
CA LEU A 88 -14.52 -15.48 2.42
C LEU A 88 -15.38 -16.07 3.55
N LYS A 89 -15.38 -17.40 3.74
CA LYS A 89 -16.13 -18.05 4.83
C LYS A 89 -15.67 -17.62 6.23
N CYS A 90 -14.39 -17.27 6.43
CA CYS A 90 -13.92 -16.73 7.71
C CYS A 90 -14.73 -15.51 8.14
N THR A 91 -15.21 -14.70 7.18
CA THR A 91 -15.95 -13.47 7.49
C THR A 91 -17.32 -13.69 8.14
N LEU A 92 -17.81 -14.93 8.18
CA LEU A 92 -19.07 -15.28 8.85
C LEU A 92 -18.95 -15.30 10.39
N THR A 93 -17.74 -15.31 10.93
CA THR A 93 -17.50 -15.47 12.36
C THR A 93 -16.63 -14.32 12.86
N PRO A 94 -17.15 -13.44 13.74
CA PRO A 94 -16.32 -12.42 14.39
C PRO A 94 -15.11 -13.05 15.08
N GLY A 95 -13.94 -12.42 14.97
CA GLY A 95 -12.71 -12.95 15.55
C GLY A 95 -12.01 -14.02 14.70
N ASN A 96 -12.46 -14.28 13.48
CA ASN A 96 -11.83 -15.21 12.55
C ASN A 96 -11.29 -14.47 11.32
N HIS A 97 -10.01 -14.12 11.36
CA HIS A 97 -9.37 -13.30 10.32
C HIS A 97 -10.12 -11.99 10.09
N ASP A 98 -10.23 -11.16 11.13
CA ASP A 98 -11.01 -9.93 11.09
C ASP A 98 -10.60 -8.98 9.95
N ILE A 99 -9.32 -9.01 9.53
CA ILE A 99 -8.84 -8.25 8.37
C ILE A 99 -9.51 -8.61 7.03
N TYR A 100 -10.12 -9.79 6.92
CA TYR A 100 -10.88 -10.15 5.72
C TYR A 100 -12.25 -9.45 5.67
N HIS A 101 -12.71 -8.83 6.75
CA HIS A 101 -13.99 -8.14 6.81
C HIS A 101 -13.89 -6.75 6.18
N ALA A 102 -14.29 -6.64 4.91
CA ALA A 102 -14.40 -5.35 4.25
C ALA A 102 -15.55 -4.51 4.83
N PRO A 103 -15.40 -3.17 4.95
CA PRO A 103 -16.48 -2.29 5.37
C PRO A 103 -17.76 -2.46 4.53
N ALA A 104 -18.91 -2.18 5.14
CA ALA A 104 -20.21 -2.41 4.51
C ALA A 104 -20.48 -1.51 3.29
N ASP A 105 -19.82 -0.36 3.20
CA ASP A 105 -19.97 0.61 2.10
C ASP A 105 -18.90 0.49 1.01
N PHE A 106 -18.07 -0.56 1.07
CA PHE A 106 -17.00 -0.85 0.11
C PHE A 106 -17.40 -1.99 -0.82
N PHE A 107 -16.86 -2.01 -2.04
CA PHE A 107 -16.67 -3.27 -2.73
C PHE A 107 -15.52 -4.04 -2.08
N ALA A 108 -15.58 -5.37 -2.08
CA ALA A 108 -14.46 -6.20 -1.69
C ALA A 108 -14.09 -7.16 -2.82
N LEU A 109 -12.79 -7.29 -3.09
CA LEU A 109 -12.23 -8.24 -4.04
C LEU A 109 -11.40 -9.26 -3.28
N TYR A 110 -11.86 -10.50 -3.26
CA TYR A 110 -11.10 -11.63 -2.72
C TYR A 110 -10.44 -12.36 -3.88
N LEU A 111 -9.12 -12.52 -3.81
CA LEU A 111 -8.33 -13.16 -4.86
C LEU A 111 -7.90 -14.56 -4.40
N ASP A 112 -7.80 -15.49 -5.35
CA ASP A 112 -7.21 -16.80 -5.10
C ASP A 112 -5.74 -16.84 -5.53
N CYS A 113 -4.93 -17.64 -4.84
CA CYS A 113 -3.62 -18.10 -5.32
C CYS A 113 -3.40 -19.60 -5.11
N ARG A 114 -4.42 -20.32 -4.63
CA ARG A 114 -4.35 -21.77 -4.40
C ARG A 114 -4.63 -22.60 -5.64
N GLY A 115 -5.56 -22.13 -6.49
CA GLY A 115 -5.99 -22.80 -7.71
C GLY A 115 -4.83 -23.17 -8.63
N ASN A 116 -3.79 -22.32 -8.66
CA ASN A 116 -2.55 -22.60 -9.36
C ASN A 116 -1.33 -22.76 -8.43
N LYS A 117 -0.59 -23.86 -8.58
CA LYS A 117 0.64 -24.14 -7.80
C LYS A 117 1.70 -23.05 -7.96
N GLY A 118 1.83 -22.45 -9.15
CA GLY A 118 2.81 -21.40 -9.42
C GLY A 118 2.50 -20.08 -8.70
N ASP A 119 1.23 -19.86 -8.34
CA ASP A 119 0.76 -18.66 -7.65
C ASP A 119 0.83 -18.77 -6.13
N TRP A 120 1.03 -19.98 -5.59
CA TRP A 120 1.12 -20.18 -4.14
C TRP A 120 2.18 -19.27 -3.52
N TRP A 121 1.94 -18.81 -2.29
CA TRP A 121 2.68 -17.70 -1.68
C TRP A 121 2.66 -16.40 -2.49
N TRP A 122 1.58 -16.16 -3.22
CA TRP A 122 1.43 -14.98 -4.07
C TRP A 122 2.58 -14.82 -5.07
N GLY A 123 3.10 -15.97 -5.54
CA GLY A 123 4.13 -16.07 -6.56
C GLY A 123 5.57 -15.94 -6.06
N ILE A 124 5.84 -15.54 -4.81
CA ILE A 124 7.24 -15.30 -4.37
C ILE A 124 8.11 -16.57 -4.38
N GLN A 125 7.52 -17.74 -4.13
CA GLN A 125 8.27 -19.00 -4.15
C GLN A 125 8.66 -19.44 -5.55
N SER A 126 7.80 -19.18 -6.54
CA SER A 126 8.03 -19.51 -7.95
C SER A 126 8.88 -18.45 -8.65
N TYR A 127 8.71 -17.18 -8.28
CA TYR A 127 9.30 -16.00 -8.89
C TYR A 127 10.04 -15.16 -7.83
N LYS A 128 11.25 -15.60 -7.48
CA LYS A 128 12.07 -15.04 -6.39
C LYS A 128 12.75 -13.71 -6.71
N GLY A 129 12.93 -13.41 -8.00
CA GLY A 129 13.60 -12.20 -8.47
C GLY A 129 12.74 -10.93 -8.34
N PRO A 130 13.31 -9.73 -8.54
CA PRO A 130 12.62 -8.46 -8.34
C PRO A 130 11.58 -8.13 -9.42
N ASP A 131 11.47 -8.94 -10.46
CA ASP A 131 10.55 -8.69 -11.57
C ASP A 131 9.09 -8.90 -11.19
N VAL A 132 8.20 -8.13 -11.84
CA VAL A 132 6.75 -8.30 -11.70
C VAL A 132 6.36 -9.66 -12.27
N SER A 133 6.07 -10.59 -11.36
CA SER A 133 5.76 -11.99 -11.65
C SER A 133 4.41 -12.15 -12.37
N PRO A 134 4.18 -13.28 -13.06
CA PRO A 134 2.87 -13.61 -13.62
C PRO A 134 1.72 -13.51 -12.61
N THR A 135 1.92 -14.02 -11.39
CA THR A 135 0.96 -13.91 -10.28
C THR A 135 0.64 -12.47 -9.93
N GLU A 136 1.65 -11.62 -9.87
CA GLU A 136 1.49 -10.20 -9.57
C GLU A 136 0.75 -9.46 -10.70
N ARG A 137 1.07 -9.75 -11.97
CA ARG A 137 0.35 -9.19 -13.13
C ARG A 137 -1.11 -9.59 -13.12
N ARG A 138 -1.43 -10.86 -12.84
CA ARG A 138 -2.81 -11.33 -12.69
C ARG A 138 -3.56 -10.59 -11.59
N VAL A 139 -2.94 -10.47 -10.40
CA VAL A 139 -3.54 -9.74 -9.26
C VAL A 139 -3.85 -8.30 -9.66
N ILE A 140 -2.89 -7.58 -10.23
CA ILE A 140 -3.06 -6.16 -10.58
C ILE A 140 -4.05 -5.97 -11.73
N ASP A 141 -4.03 -6.82 -12.76
CA ASP A 141 -4.99 -6.75 -13.86
C ASP A 141 -6.42 -7.05 -13.36
N THR A 142 -6.58 -8.00 -12.42
CA THR A 142 -7.88 -8.28 -11.79
C THR A 142 -8.39 -7.06 -11.01
N VAL A 143 -7.52 -6.40 -10.24
CA VAL A 143 -7.88 -5.16 -9.51
C VAL A 143 -8.30 -4.07 -10.49
N LYS A 144 -7.53 -3.85 -11.57
CA LYS A 144 -7.85 -2.85 -12.61
C LYS A 144 -9.17 -3.15 -13.31
N TRP A 145 -9.43 -4.41 -13.64
CA TRP A 145 -10.70 -4.83 -14.23
C TRP A 145 -11.88 -4.55 -13.29
N VAL A 146 -11.77 -4.85 -11.99
CA VAL A 146 -12.81 -4.54 -11.01
C VAL A 146 -13.02 -3.02 -10.89
N ILE A 147 -11.95 -2.21 -10.93
CA ILE A 147 -12.07 -0.75 -10.89
C ILE A 147 -12.94 -0.25 -12.04
N GLU A 148 -12.68 -0.74 -13.25
CA GLU A 148 -13.42 -0.36 -14.45
C GLU A 148 -14.85 -0.91 -14.46
N ALA A 149 -15.01 -2.22 -14.21
CA ALA A 149 -16.28 -2.93 -14.31
C ALA A 149 -17.35 -2.41 -13.32
N TYR A 150 -16.93 -1.96 -12.13
CA TYR A 150 -17.84 -1.50 -11.08
C TYR A 150 -17.74 0.01 -10.80
N ALA A 151 -17.02 0.76 -11.64
CA ALA A 151 -16.82 2.20 -11.51
C ALA A 151 -16.36 2.62 -10.10
N ILE A 152 -15.41 1.87 -9.54
CA ILE A 152 -14.77 2.12 -8.24
C ILE A 152 -14.09 3.51 -8.24
N ASP A 153 -14.00 4.17 -7.08
CA ASP A 153 -13.12 5.35 -6.95
C ASP A 153 -11.64 4.89 -7.05
N PRO A 154 -10.92 5.20 -8.15
CA PRO A 154 -9.55 4.73 -8.34
C PRO A 154 -8.56 5.37 -7.35
N HIS A 155 -8.98 6.37 -6.57
CA HIS A 155 -8.17 6.97 -5.52
C HIS A 155 -8.38 6.34 -4.16
N ARG A 156 -9.29 5.35 -4.06
CA ARG A 156 -9.66 4.65 -2.81
C ARG A 156 -9.68 3.14 -3.02
N VAL A 157 -8.51 2.61 -3.31
CA VAL A 157 -8.25 1.18 -3.46
C VAL A 157 -7.23 0.77 -2.39
N TYR A 158 -7.55 -0.29 -1.66
CA TYR A 158 -6.83 -0.70 -0.46
C TYR A 158 -6.51 -2.19 -0.54
N LEU A 159 -5.31 -2.60 -0.13
CA LEU A 159 -4.90 -4.01 -0.13
C LEU A 159 -4.65 -4.49 1.29
N CYS A 160 -5.10 -5.70 1.60
CA CYS A 160 -4.84 -6.31 2.89
C CYS A 160 -4.62 -7.82 2.82
N GLY A 161 -4.03 -8.36 3.89
CA GLY A 161 -3.87 -9.79 4.06
C GLY A 161 -3.21 -10.16 5.38
N ASN A 162 -3.37 -11.44 5.74
CA ASN A 162 -2.82 -12.03 6.95
C ASN A 162 -1.79 -13.11 6.60
N SER A 163 -0.73 -13.31 7.40
CA SER A 163 0.21 -14.43 7.21
C SER A 163 0.85 -14.42 5.81
N MET A 164 0.69 -15.49 5.02
CA MET A 164 1.05 -15.55 3.59
C MET A 164 0.44 -14.39 2.80
N GLY A 165 -0.83 -14.07 3.03
CA GLY A 165 -1.52 -12.92 2.45
C GLY A 165 -0.94 -11.58 2.90
N GLY A 166 -0.43 -11.50 4.13
CA GLY A 166 0.31 -10.33 4.63
C GLY A 166 1.64 -10.17 3.89
N SER A 167 2.38 -11.26 3.67
CA SER A 167 3.60 -11.26 2.87
C SER A 167 3.32 -10.83 1.42
N GLY A 168 2.24 -11.34 0.81
CA GLY A 168 1.72 -10.89 -0.48
C GLY A 168 1.33 -9.42 -0.51
N THR A 169 0.70 -8.93 0.56
CA THR A 169 0.29 -7.53 0.70
C THR A 169 1.48 -6.59 0.72
N LEU A 170 2.52 -6.92 1.48
CA LEU A 170 3.76 -6.15 1.46
C LEU A 170 4.46 -6.25 0.11
N GLY A 171 4.60 -7.47 -0.44
CA GLY A 171 5.33 -7.72 -1.68
C GLY A 171 4.74 -7.07 -2.92
N ILE A 172 3.46 -7.32 -3.17
CA ILE A 172 2.73 -6.76 -4.29
C ILE A 172 2.38 -5.30 -3.98
N GLY A 173 1.76 -5.03 -2.84
CA GLY A 173 1.22 -3.72 -2.52
C GLY A 173 2.24 -2.59 -2.55
N MET A 174 3.42 -2.77 -1.93
CA MET A 174 4.43 -1.72 -1.84
C MET A 174 4.94 -1.23 -3.20
N ARG A 175 4.90 -2.08 -4.24
CA ARG A 175 5.35 -1.75 -5.59
C ARG A 175 4.29 -0.99 -6.40
N HIS A 176 3.02 -1.11 -6.03
CA HIS A 176 1.87 -0.63 -6.81
C HIS A 176 1.14 0.54 -6.13
N GLY A 177 1.88 1.56 -5.70
CA GLY A 177 1.29 2.79 -5.16
C GLY A 177 0.54 3.66 -6.19
N ASP A 178 0.67 3.34 -7.47
CA ASP A 178 -0.17 3.83 -8.56
C ASP A 178 -1.57 3.18 -8.58
N VAL A 179 -1.73 2.03 -7.91
CA VAL A 179 -3.02 1.34 -7.73
C VAL A 179 -3.56 1.57 -6.32
N PHE A 180 -2.76 1.31 -5.29
CA PHE A 180 -3.21 1.31 -3.91
C PHE A 180 -2.96 2.65 -3.20
N ALA A 181 -3.97 3.16 -2.50
CA ALA A 181 -3.82 4.35 -1.65
C ALA A 181 -3.05 4.01 -0.37
N ALA A 182 -3.40 2.88 0.27
CA ALA A 182 -2.79 2.33 1.46
C ALA A 182 -2.91 0.79 1.48
N ILE A 183 -2.04 0.14 2.26
CA ILE A 183 -2.03 -1.31 2.46
C ILE A 183 -1.95 -1.67 3.94
N LYS A 184 -2.52 -2.81 4.33
CA LYS A 184 -2.46 -3.32 5.70
C LYS A 184 -2.09 -4.80 5.74
N ALA A 185 -0.92 -5.10 6.29
CA ALA A 185 -0.44 -6.46 6.49
C ALA A 185 -0.55 -6.86 7.97
N ASN A 186 -1.06 -8.06 8.22
CA ASN A 186 -1.15 -8.64 9.55
C ASN A 186 -0.26 -9.88 9.65
N VAL A 187 0.60 -9.91 10.67
CA VAL A 187 1.56 -10.98 10.95
C VAL A 187 2.17 -11.55 9.67
N PRO A 188 2.70 -10.69 8.76
CA PRO A 188 3.12 -11.11 7.45
C PRO A 188 4.18 -12.22 7.60
N ALA A 189 3.93 -13.35 6.94
CA ALA A 189 4.82 -14.49 6.99
C ALA A 189 6.08 -14.19 6.17
N ARG A 190 7.06 -13.56 6.83
CA ARG A 190 8.31 -13.01 6.30
C ARG A 190 8.11 -11.74 5.46
N VAL A 191 9.11 -10.86 5.54
CA VAL A 191 9.26 -9.66 4.69
C VAL A 191 10.08 -9.92 3.41
N GLU A 192 10.34 -11.20 3.11
CA GLU A 192 11.11 -11.64 1.94
C GLU A 192 10.51 -11.13 0.63
N HIS A 193 9.18 -11.23 0.50
CA HIS A 193 8.47 -10.83 -0.71
C HIS A 193 8.65 -9.34 -1.01
N VAL A 194 8.45 -8.46 -0.03
CA VAL A 194 8.68 -7.02 -0.21
C VAL A 194 10.15 -6.71 -0.45
N SER A 195 11.05 -7.41 0.23
CA SER A 195 12.48 -7.18 0.05
C SER A 195 12.93 -7.52 -1.38
N SER A 196 12.43 -8.63 -1.93
CA SER A 196 12.65 -8.99 -3.33
C SER A 196 12.06 -7.95 -4.29
N ARG A 197 10.76 -7.63 -4.16
CA ARG A 197 10.06 -6.75 -5.11
C ARG A 197 10.51 -5.30 -5.08
N MET A 198 11.02 -4.83 -3.94
CA MET A 198 11.48 -3.46 -3.77
C MET A 198 13.01 -3.32 -3.84
N GLY A 199 13.74 -4.42 -4.02
CA GLY A 199 15.21 -4.44 -4.04
C GLY A 199 15.82 -3.98 -2.71
N PHE A 200 15.24 -4.42 -1.60
CA PHE A 200 15.78 -4.20 -0.26
C PHE A 200 16.80 -5.29 0.09
N PRO A 201 17.87 -4.95 0.85
CA PRO A 201 18.80 -5.97 1.34
C PRO A 201 18.06 -7.14 2.03
N PRO A 202 18.51 -8.39 1.83
CA PRO A 202 19.73 -8.81 1.14
C PRO A 202 19.58 -8.97 -0.38
N TYR A 203 18.44 -8.61 -0.96
CA TYR A 203 18.23 -8.71 -2.40
C TYR A 203 18.99 -7.61 -3.14
N ALA A 204 19.33 -7.89 -4.40
CA ALA A 204 19.96 -6.92 -5.27
C ALA A 204 19.07 -5.67 -5.42
N ALA A 205 19.71 -4.51 -5.48
CA ALA A 205 19.01 -3.27 -5.80
C ALA A 205 18.31 -3.40 -7.16
N LEU A 206 17.18 -2.69 -7.29
CA LEU A 206 16.48 -2.62 -8.57
C LEU A 206 17.40 -2.03 -9.66
N PRO A 207 17.20 -2.41 -10.94
CA PRO A 207 17.98 -1.86 -12.05
C PRO A 207 18.07 -0.34 -12.02
N ALA A 208 19.27 0.19 -12.30
CA ALA A 208 19.49 1.63 -12.31
C ALA A 208 18.50 2.33 -13.26
N GLY A 209 17.89 3.42 -12.79
CA GLY A 209 16.88 4.16 -13.55
C GLY A 209 15.46 3.59 -13.48
N MET A 210 15.25 2.42 -12.86
CA MET A 210 13.89 1.93 -12.57
C MET A 210 13.21 2.89 -11.58
N ARG A 211 12.13 3.52 -12.03
CA ARG A 211 11.28 4.37 -11.20
C ARG A 211 10.04 3.60 -10.78
N LEU A 212 9.89 3.39 -9.48
CA LEU A 212 8.65 2.91 -8.89
C LEU A 212 7.71 4.09 -8.62
N ALA A 213 6.41 3.81 -8.56
CA ALA A 213 5.45 4.76 -8.02
C ALA A 213 5.78 5.06 -6.54
N ASP A 214 5.40 6.24 -6.06
CA ASP A 214 5.40 6.53 -4.63
C ASP A 214 4.57 5.45 -3.91
N PRO A 215 5.13 4.75 -2.92
CA PRO A 215 4.47 3.59 -2.32
C PRO A 215 3.14 3.94 -1.64
N PRO A 216 2.23 2.98 -1.48
CA PRO A 216 1.07 3.15 -0.61
C PRO A 216 1.50 3.42 0.85
N VAL A 217 0.63 4.07 1.63
CA VAL A 217 0.83 4.14 3.09
C VAL A 217 0.77 2.71 3.64
N CYS A 218 1.84 2.25 4.28
CA CYS A 218 1.95 0.88 4.77
C CYS A 218 1.63 0.81 6.26
N ILE A 219 0.68 -0.06 6.59
CA ILE A 219 0.34 -0.44 7.95
C ILE A 219 0.76 -1.89 8.09
N ASP A 220 1.56 -2.18 9.11
CA ASP A 220 2.01 -3.53 9.40
C ASP A 220 1.88 -3.75 10.91
N TYR A 221 1.33 -4.89 11.31
CA TYR A 221 1.50 -5.36 12.66
C TYR A 221 2.00 -6.79 12.69
N SER A 222 2.89 -7.06 13.63
CA SER A 222 3.66 -8.30 13.66
C SER A 222 3.95 -8.75 15.09
N ALA A 223 4.33 -10.01 15.25
CA ALA A 223 4.50 -10.61 16.57
C ALA A 223 5.94 -11.15 16.75
N PRO A 224 6.72 -10.66 17.72
CA PRO A 224 8.09 -11.15 17.94
C PRO A 224 8.13 -12.62 18.37
N ASN A 225 7.05 -13.09 19.02
CA ASN A 225 6.86 -14.47 19.43
C ASN A 225 6.17 -15.34 18.35
N ASP A 226 6.12 -14.89 17.10
CA ASP A 226 5.68 -15.67 15.95
C ASP A 226 6.88 -16.02 15.05
N SER A 227 7.13 -17.32 14.87
CA SER A 227 8.27 -17.82 14.08
C SER A 227 8.17 -17.54 12.58
N TRP A 228 7.00 -17.15 12.06
CA TRP A 228 6.85 -16.68 10.68
C TRP A 228 7.20 -15.20 10.51
N SER A 229 7.03 -14.41 11.57
CA SER A 229 7.23 -12.98 11.59
C SER A 229 8.70 -12.64 11.85
N THR A 230 9.56 -12.79 10.85
CA THR A 230 11.02 -12.60 10.96
C THR A 230 11.53 -11.44 10.10
N ASN A 231 12.70 -10.89 10.47
CA ASN A 231 13.42 -9.82 9.75
C ASN A 231 12.69 -8.47 9.64
N HIS A 232 11.74 -8.19 10.55
CA HIS A 232 11.00 -6.92 10.50
C HIS A 232 11.89 -5.72 10.84
N GLU A 233 12.99 -5.89 11.57
CA GLU A 233 13.99 -4.85 11.79
C GLU A 233 14.63 -4.36 10.49
N ALA A 234 14.96 -5.27 9.58
CA ALA A 234 15.51 -4.91 8.28
C ALA A 234 14.48 -4.14 7.44
N PHE A 235 13.21 -4.57 7.49
CA PHE A 235 12.12 -3.89 6.81
C PHE A 235 11.85 -2.48 7.38
N VAL A 236 11.76 -2.32 8.71
CA VAL A 236 11.58 -1.00 9.33
C VAL A 236 12.75 -0.07 9.01
N ASN A 237 13.99 -0.58 9.11
CA ASN A 237 15.19 0.21 8.82
C ASN A 237 15.22 0.70 7.37
N VAL A 238 14.88 -0.16 6.40
CA VAL A 238 14.88 0.24 4.99
C VAL A 238 13.71 1.17 4.67
N MET A 239 12.54 0.99 5.30
CA MET A 239 11.41 1.92 5.16
C MET A 239 11.79 3.31 5.68
N ASN A 240 12.48 3.40 6.82
CA ASN A 240 13.01 4.65 7.37
C ASN A 240 14.04 5.27 6.41
N ALA A 241 15.04 4.51 5.96
CA ALA A 241 16.10 5.00 5.07
C ALA A 241 15.57 5.47 3.71
N ARG A 242 14.58 4.77 3.16
CA ARG A 242 13.91 5.13 1.89
C ARG A 242 12.85 6.22 2.05
N LYS A 243 12.59 6.68 3.28
CA LYS A 243 11.52 7.64 3.58
C LYS A 243 10.18 7.14 3.07
N TYR A 244 9.88 5.86 3.26
CA TYR A 244 8.60 5.25 2.89
C TYR A 244 7.60 5.29 4.05
N PRO A 245 6.31 5.53 3.78
CA PRO A 245 5.28 5.66 4.82
C PRO A 245 5.05 4.33 5.53
N LEU A 246 5.43 4.25 6.81
CA LEU A 246 5.23 3.06 7.65
C LEU A 246 4.58 3.45 8.98
N TYR A 247 3.52 2.73 9.33
CA TYR A 247 2.99 2.60 10.67
C TYR A 247 3.14 1.14 11.08
N PHE A 248 4.01 0.88 12.06
CA PHE A 248 4.34 -0.48 12.48
C PHE A 248 4.01 -0.70 13.94
N TYR A 249 3.44 -1.85 14.26
CA TYR A 249 3.00 -2.20 15.61
C TYR A 249 3.40 -3.63 15.94
N TRP A 250 3.68 -3.92 17.20
CA TRP A 250 3.93 -5.30 17.62
C TRP A 250 3.48 -5.59 19.04
N GLY A 251 3.41 -6.88 19.35
CA GLY A 251 3.17 -7.40 20.69
C GLY A 251 3.21 -8.92 20.71
N PRO A 252 3.23 -9.55 21.91
CA PRO A 252 3.36 -11.00 22.06
C PRO A 252 2.05 -11.78 21.75
N PHE A 253 1.33 -11.43 20.69
CA PHE A 253 0.07 -12.09 20.31
C PHE A 253 0.26 -13.32 19.41
N GLY A 254 1.48 -13.71 19.07
CA GLY A 254 1.78 -14.87 18.22
C GLY A 254 1.23 -14.70 16.80
N HIS A 255 0.99 -15.81 16.10
CA HIS A 255 0.44 -15.81 14.73
C HIS A 255 -1.09 -15.57 14.73
N ALA A 256 -1.54 -14.50 15.41
CA ALA A 256 -2.94 -14.17 15.60
C ALA A 256 -3.58 -13.54 14.37
N ASN A 257 -4.90 -13.74 14.25
CA ASN A 257 -5.76 -13.19 13.19
C ASN A 257 -7.08 -12.64 13.76
N ASN A 258 -7.10 -12.41 15.07
CA ASN A 258 -8.27 -12.04 15.85
C ASN A 258 -7.99 -10.69 16.51
N ASP A 259 -8.78 -9.68 16.15
CA ASP A 259 -8.59 -8.30 16.59
C ASP A 259 -8.74 -8.16 18.10
N GLU A 260 -9.68 -8.86 18.74
CA GLU A 260 -9.85 -8.80 20.21
C GLU A 260 -8.57 -9.23 20.92
N LYS A 261 -7.96 -10.35 20.50
CA LYS A 261 -6.69 -10.84 21.07
C LYS A 261 -5.53 -9.88 20.83
N ILE A 262 -5.47 -9.27 19.65
CA ILE A 262 -4.40 -8.35 19.28
C ILE A 262 -4.55 -7.03 20.04
N LEU A 263 -5.76 -6.47 20.10
CA LEU A 263 -6.07 -5.23 20.79
C LEU A 263 -5.91 -5.34 22.32
N ALA A 264 -6.11 -6.53 22.88
CA ALA A 264 -5.80 -6.79 24.29
C ALA A 264 -4.31 -6.64 24.63
N VAL A 265 -3.43 -6.71 23.61
CA VAL A 265 -1.97 -6.60 23.75
C VAL A 265 -1.46 -5.25 23.24
N ASN A 266 -1.93 -4.79 22.09
CA ASN A 266 -1.56 -3.52 21.49
C ASN A 266 -2.80 -2.85 20.90
N ASP A 267 -3.36 -1.89 21.64
CA ASP A 267 -4.58 -1.16 21.24
C ASP A 267 -4.32 -0.03 20.23
N LEU A 268 -3.07 0.17 19.78
CA LEU A 268 -2.71 1.14 18.75
C LEU A 268 -2.81 0.58 17.32
N VAL A 269 -2.96 -0.74 17.12
CA VAL A 269 -2.95 -1.37 15.77
C VAL A 269 -4.03 -0.87 14.80
N HIS A 270 -5.07 -0.23 15.34
CA HIS A 270 -6.15 0.40 14.57
C HIS A 270 -6.18 1.93 14.74
N SER A 271 -5.16 2.52 15.35
CA SER A 271 -5.10 3.96 15.61
C SER A 271 -5.03 4.80 14.33
N PHE A 272 -4.53 4.23 13.23
CA PHE A 272 -4.39 4.91 11.95
C PHE A 272 -5.52 4.52 10.97
N ASP A 273 -6.31 5.49 10.55
CA ASP A 273 -7.37 5.31 9.55
C ASP A 273 -6.80 5.21 8.12
N TRP A 274 -6.28 4.03 7.80
CA TRP A 274 -5.70 3.74 6.50
C TRP A 274 -6.71 3.72 5.35
N LEU A 275 -8.00 3.48 5.64
CA LEU A 275 -9.10 3.51 4.67
C LEU A 275 -9.59 4.94 4.36
N GLY A 276 -9.09 5.92 5.11
CA GLY A 276 -9.24 7.35 4.83
C GLY A 276 -8.20 7.89 3.84
N VAL A 277 -7.08 7.17 3.62
CA VAL A 277 -6.00 7.62 2.73
C VAL A 277 -6.48 7.67 1.28
N ARG A 278 -6.06 8.70 0.54
CA ARG A 278 -6.36 8.89 -0.88
C ARG A 278 -5.10 8.90 -1.75
N LYS A 279 -5.22 8.35 -2.96
CA LYS A 279 -4.12 8.31 -3.95
C LYS A 279 -3.86 9.65 -4.65
N ASN A 280 -4.85 10.55 -4.67
CA ASN A 280 -4.74 11.89 -5.24
C ASN A 280 -4.46 12.97 -4.19
N GLU A 281 -3.88 12.59 -3.06
CA GLU A 281 -3.48 13.51 -2.00
C GLU A 281 -2.04 13.22 -1.60
N LEU A 282 -1.30 14.29 -1.24
CA LEU A 282 0.01 14.14 -0.62
C LEU A 282 -0.11 13.43 0.73
N TYR A 283 0.97 12.80 1.16
CA TYR A 283 1.12 12.34 2.53
C TYR A 283 2.47 12.75 3.13
N ALA A 284 2.47 12.88 4.46
CA ALA A 284 3.69 13.07 5.22
C ALA A 284 4.26 11.71 5.62
N VAL A 285 5.55 11.52 5.41
CA VAL A 285 6.31 10.40 5.94
C VAL A 285 7.11 10.87 7.14
N PHE A 286 7.03 10.12 8.23
CA PHE A 286 7.79 10.35 9.45
C PHE A 286 8.92 9.34 9.54
N THR A 287 10.14 9.83 9.68
CA THR A 287 11.34 9.03 9.94
C THR A 287 12.06 9.57 11.16
N ASP A 288 12.89 8.75 11.78
CA ASP A 288 13.72 9.14 12.95
C ASP A 288 12.88 9.73 14.09
N ALA A 289 11.68 9.18 14.28
CA ALA A 289 10.73 9.66 15.27
C ALA A 289 11.22 9.36 16.70
N SER A 290 11.24 10.37 17.56
CA SER A 290 11.71 10.25 18.96
C SER A 290 10.84 9.37 19.85
N THR A 291 9.69 8.93 19.35
CA THR A 291 8.72 8.11 20.07
C THR A 291 8.76 6.66 19.64
N ASN A 292 9.54 6.28 18.62
CA ASN A 292 9.63 4.90 18.17
C ASN A 292 10.21 4.01 19.28
N ASP A 293 9.55 2.89 19.56
CA ASP A 293 10.04 1.91 20.51
C ASP A 293 11.21 1.10 19.90
N PRO A 294 12.18 0.63 20.71
CA PRO A 294 13.22 -0.26 20.23
C PRO A 294 12.64 -1.54 19.64
N LEU A 295 13.03 -1.87 18.40
CA LEU A 295 12.56 -3.06 17.71
C LEU A 295 13.01 -4.33 18.44
N PRO A 296 12.12 -5.34 18.60
CA PRO A 296 12.48 -6.57 19.29
C PRO A 296 13.21 -7.60 18.40
N TRP A 297 13.22 -7.43 17.08
CA TRP A 297 13.93 -8.34 16.17
C TRP A 297 15.38 -7.90 15.91
N PRO A 298 16.30 -8.86 15.66
CA PRO A 298 16.17 -10.30 15.90
C PRO A 298 16.51 -10.68 17.36
N GLU A 299 16.96 -9.73 18.17
CA GLU A 299 17.70 -10.00 19.40
C GLU A 299 16.83 -10.21 20.65
N ARG A 300 15.58 -9.73 20.63
CA ARG A 300 14.73 -9.59 21.83
C ARG A 300 13.35 -10.20 21.60
N LEU A 301 13.29 -11.36 20.95
CA LEU A 301 12.05 -12.04 20.56
C LEU A 301 11.18 -12.51 21.74
N ASP A 302 11.80 -12.71 22.92
CA ASP A 302 11.09 -13.06 24.15
C ASP A 302 10.48 -11.84 24.87
N ASP A 303 10.74 -10.60 24.41
CA ASP A 303 10.15 -9.40 24.98
C ASP A 303 8.62 -9.44 24.83
N LYS A 304 7.92 -9.28 25.96
CA LYS A 304 6.46 -9.28 26.03
C LYS A 304 5.88 -7.88 25.89
N ARG A 305 6.72 -6.84 25.80
CA ARG A 305 6.23 -5.47 25.67
C ARG A 305 5.70 -5.23 24.26
N PRO A 306 4.47 -4.72 24.11
CA PRO A 306 4.01 -4.20 22.85
C PRO A 306 4.78 -2.91 22.53
N GLY A 307 4.85 -2.55 21.25
CA GLY A 307 5.52 -1.32 20.83
C GLY A 307 5.08 -0.87 19.46
N GLN A 308 5.63 0.26 19.02
CA GLN A 308 5.25 0.88 17.77
C GLN A 308 6.37 1.69 17.09
N VAL A 309 6.16 1.95 15.80
CA VAL A 309 6.87 2.96 15.01
C VAL A 309 5.84 3.87 14.35
N ASN A 310 6.04 5.19 14.50
CA ASN A 310 5.25 6.27 13.94
C ASN A 310 3.76 6.37 14.36
N ALA A 311 3.26 5.52 15.27
CA ALA A 311 1.85 5.38 15.64
C ALA A 311 1.17 6.68 16.04
N PHE A 312 1.88 7.64 16.61
CA PHE A 312 1.31 8.88 17.13
C PHE A 312 1.17 9.98 16.08
N PHE A 313 1.95 9.96 15.00
CA PHE A 313 1.99 11.06 14.04
C PHE A 313 0.82 11.02 13.06
N ARG A 314 0.20 12.16 12.79
CA ARG A 314 -0.89 12.34 11.84
C ARG A 314 -0.62 13.52 10.94
N TRP A 315 -1.30 13.51 9.79
CA TRP A 315 -1.27 14.63 8.87
C TRP A 315 -2.66 14.90 8.27
N LYS A 316 -2.81 16.11 7.74
CA LYS A 316 -3.96 16.50 6.92
C LYS A 316 -3.49 17.40 5.77
N PRO A 317 -3.68 17.02 4.50
CA PRO A 317 -3.36 17.89 3.37
C PRO A 317 -4.12 19.22 3.47
N LEU A 318 -3.43 20.34 3.25
CA LEU A 318 -4.01 21.68 3.27
C LEU A 318 -4.00 22.32 1.88
N ALA A 319 -2.90 22.16 1.15
CA ALA A 319 -2.78 22.68 -0.21
C ALA A 319 -1.70 21.92 -1.00
N ASP A 320 -1.94 21.75 -2.29
CA ASP A 320 -0.95 21.27 -3.24
C ASP A 320 -1.10 22.07 -4.54
N ARG A 321 -0.18 23.02 -4.78
CA ARG A 321 -0.21 23.93 -5.92
C ARG A 321 1.17 23.94 -6.59
N ARG A 322 1.23 24.38 -7.85
CA ARG A 322 2.44 24.36 -8.69
C ARG A 322 3.72 24.93 -8.04
N ARG A 323 3.57 25.85 -7.10
CA ARG A 323 4.69 26.59 -6.48
C ARG A 323 4.75 26.50 -4.97
N GLN A 324 3.76 25.86 -4.34
CA GLN A 324 3.74 25.65 -2.90
C GLN A 324 2.79 24.52 -2.51
N ALA A 325 3.15 23.83 -1.44
CA ALA A 325 2.32 22.84 -0.77
C ALA A 325 2.27 23.11 0.73
N ALA A 326 1.21 22.63 1.37
CA ALA A 326 1.05 22.73 2.81
C ALA A 326 0.33 21.49 3.35
N VAL A 327 0.79 21.03 4.51
CA VAL A 327 0.22 19.90 5.25
C VAL A 327 0.15 20.25 6.73
N SER A 328 -0.97 19.93 7.37
CA SER A 328 -1.09 20.01 8.83
C SER A 328 -0.43 18.78 9.43
N LEU A 329 0.42 18.95 10.44
CA LEU A 329 1.05 17.87 11.20
C LEU A 329 0.59 17.97 12.66
N PHE A 330 0.29 16.83 13.29
CA PHE A 330 -0.15 16.75 14.68
C PHE A 330 0.06 15.34 15.25
N LEU A 331 0.07 15.23 16.57
CA LEU A 331 0.06 13.97 17.29
C LEU A 331 -1.36 13.52 17.63
N LEU A 332 -1.55 12.21 17.82
CA LEU A 332 -2.74 11.68 18.47
C LEU A 332 -2.91 12.29 19.87
N THR A 333 -4.15 12.64 20.21
CA THR A 333 -4.49 13.18 21.53
C THR A 333 -5.49 12.29 22.26
N PRO A 334 -5.66 12.45 23.58
CA PRO A 334 -6.68 11.73 24.35
C PRO A 334 -8.11 11.94 23.85
N GLN A 335 -8.38 13.03 23.12
CA GLN A 335 -9.69 13.30 22.50
C GLN A 335 -9.90 12.49 21.22
N MET A 336 -8.81 12.05 20.58
CA MET A 336 -8.86 11.29 19.33
C MET A 336 -8.89 9.78 19.56
N ILE A 337 -8.24 9.29 20.63
CA ILE A 337 -8.09 7.86 20.88
C ILE A 337 -8.04 7.55 22.37
N LYS A 338 -8.60 6.40 22.74
CA LYS A 338 -8.39 5.76 24.04
C LYS A 338 -7.37 4.65 23.86
N THR A 339 -6.27 4.70 24.61
CA THR A 339 -5.19 3.71 24.54
C THR A 339 -4.52 3.55 25.91
N ALA A 340 -3.93 2.39 26.16
CA ALA A 340 -3.06 2.13 27.31
C ALA A 340 -1.64 2.70 27.12
N PHE A 341 -1.25 3.06 25.90
CA PHE A 341 0.04 3.68 25.62
C PHE A 341 0.05 5.13 26.11
N ALA A 342 1.20 5.58 26.63
CA ALA A 342 1.41 6.98 26.96
C ALA A 342 1.42 7.80 25.67
N LEU A 343 0.49 8.75 25.55
CA LEU A 343 0.46 9.69 24.43
C LEU A 343 1.48 10.82 24.69
N PRO A 344 2.43 11.05 23.77
CA PRO A 344 3.40 12.13 23.91
C PRO A 344 2.74 13.52 23.72
N GLU A 345 3.08 14.49 24.57
CA GLU A 345 2.67 15.89 24.39
C GLU A 345 3.36 16.54 23.19
N GLU A 346 4.63 16.19 22.99
CA GLU A 346 5.45 16.56 21.83
C GLU A 346 6.36 15.40 21.41
N ALA A 347 6.72 15.38 20.13
CA ALA A 347 7.66 14.42 19.56
C ALA A 347 8.41 15.04 18.39
N THR A 348 9.65 14.61 18.18
CA THR A 348 10.43 15.04 17.01
C THR A 348 10.39 13.97 15.92
N ALA A 349 10.36 14.40 14.66
CA ALA A 349 10.53 13.53 13.50
C ALA A 349 11.15 14.28 12.32
N THR A 350 11.86 13.56 11.47
CA THR A 350 12.17 13.99 10.11
C THR A 350 10.95 13.79 9.23
N VAL A 351 10.50 14.84 8.53
CA VAL A 351 9.26 14.82 7.75
C VAL A 351 9.58 14.93 6.26
N THR A 352 9.15 13.94 5.47
CA THR A 352 9.24 13.96 4.01
C THR A 352 7.86 14.06 3.38
N LEU A 353 7.68 14.96 2.43
CA LEU A 353 6.43 15.06 1.65
C LEU A 353 6.52 14.17 0.42
N ARG A 354 5.56 13.27 0.24
CA ARG A 354 5.43 12.37 -0.92
C ARG A 354 4.04 12.46 -1.55
N ARG A 355 3.91 11.90 -2.75
CA ARG A 355 2.68 11.91 -3.55
C ARG A 355 2.14 13.33 -3.79
N LEU A 356 3.06 14.27 -3.97
CA LEU A 356 2.71 15.63 -4.37
C LEU A 356 2.11 15.61 -5.78
N GLN A 357 0.93 16.22 -5.93
CA GLN A 357 0.12 16.17 -7.14
C GLN A 357 0.46 17.30 -8.10
N ARG A 358 0.76 18.49 -7.58
CA ARG A 358 0.98 19.71 -8.39
C ARG A 358 2.29 20.40 -8.05
N PHE A 359 2.71 20.35 -6.80
CA PHE A 359 4.00 20.86 -6.36
C PHE A 359 5.11 19.89 -6.77
N SER A 360 5.73 20.14 -7.91
CA SER A 360 6.85 19.34 -8.41
C SER A 360 8.18 20.01 -8.06
N VAL A 361 9.11 19.20 -7.57
CA VAL A 361 10.46 19.61 -7.17
C VAL A 361 11.45 18.71 -7.89
N ASN A 362 12.41 19.31 -8.59
CA ASN A 362 13.46 18.56 -9.26
C ASN A 362 14.56 18.15 -8.26
N PRO A 363 15.32 17.08 -8.54
CA PRO A 363 16.49 16.74 -7.76
C PRO A 363 17.44 17.93 -7.60
N GLY A 364 17.87 18.22 -6.38
CA GLY A 364 18.73 19.36 -6.06
C GLY A 364 18.05 20.74 -6.13
N GLU A 365 16.75 20.84 -6.40
CA GLU A 365 16.03 22.13 -6.39
C GLU A 365 15.91 22.66 -4.95
N GLU A 366 16.21 23.94 -4.74
CA GLU A 366 16.02 24.61 -3.46
C GLU A 366 14.52 24.80 -3.16
N VAL A 367 14.12 24.51 -1.93
CA VAL A 367 12.76 24.70 -1.42
C VAL A 367 12.81 25.43 -0.08
N ARG A 368 12.01 26.49 0.05
CA ARG A 368 11.80 27.17 1.33
C ARG A 368 10.76 26.42 2.14
N TRP A 369 10.93 26.35 3.45
CA TRP A 369 9.95 25.75 4.34
C TRP A 369 9.71 26.61 5.60
N SER A 370 8.53 26.44 6.19
CA SER A 370 8.18 27.01 7.50
C SER A 370 7.30 26.05 8.29
N PHE A 371 7.50 25.99 9.60
CA PHE A 371 6.70 25.21 10.55
C PHE A 371 6.75 25.88 11.93
N GLY A 372 5.62 26.41 12.39
CA GLY A 372 5.58 27.25 13.60
C GLY A 372 6.52 28.45 13.47
N ALA A 373 7.40 28.65 14.45
CA ALA A 373 8.43 29.69 14.43
C ALA A 373 9.69 29.33 13.61
N ARG A 374 9.83 28.06 13.19
CA ARG A 374 11.00 27.61 12.43
C ARG A 374 10.78 27.80 10.94
N SER A 375 11.83 28.20 10.23
CA SER A 375 11.86 28.28 8.78
C SER A 375 13.26 28.11 8.25
N GLY A 376 13.39 27.83 6.95
CA GLY A 376 14.68 27.68 6.31
C GLY A 376 14.57 27.31 4.83
N THR A 377 15.71 26.95 4.25
CA THR A 377 15.81 26.36 2.91
C THR A 377 16.35 24.93 3.02
N ILE A 378 15.96 24.08 2.07
CA ILE A 378 16.51 22.74 1.89
C ILE A 378 16.66 22.46 0.40
N HIS A 379 17.52 21.53 0.01
CA HIS A 379 17.55 21.02 -1.35
C HIS A 379 16.86 19.66 -1.40
N ALA A 380 16.06 19.44 -2.44
CA ALA A 380 15.47 18.12 -2.67
C ALA A 380 16.56 17.08 -2.99
N ASP A 381 16.33 15.84 -2.57
CA ASP A 381 17.30 14.75 -2.79
C ASP A 381 17.31 14.25 -4.24
N ALA A 382 18.05 13.17 -4.51
CA ALA A 382 18.16 12.57 -5.84
C ALA A 382 16.81 12.08 -6.42
N GLU A 383 15.81 11.83 -5.58
CA GLU A 383 14.45 11.45 -5.98
C GLU A 383 13.52 12.68 -6.13
N GLY A 384 13.99 13.88 -5.79
CA GLY A 384 13.19 15.10 -5.80
C GLY A 384 12.36 15.28 -4.52
N LEU A 385 12.69 14.58 -3.44
CA LEU A 385 11.91 14.61 -2.20
C LEU A 385 12.31 15.78 -1.31
N VAL A 386 11.30 16.44 -0.74
CA VAL A 386 11.47 17.52 0.24
C VAL A 386 11.41 16.93 1.65
N THR A 387 12.55 16.94 2.34
CA THR A 387 12.72 16.37 3.69
C THR A 387 13.16 17.46 4.68
N ILE A 388 12.40 17.67 5.75
CA ILE A 388 12.71 18.64 6.80
C ILE A 388 13.08 17.85 8.07
N PRO A 389 14.32 17.96 8.57
CA PRO A 389 14.78 17.18 9.71
C PRO A 389 14.29 17.74 11.06
N GLY A 390 13.99 16.82 11.98
CA GLY A 390 13.80 17.10 13.40
C GLY A 390 12.73 18.15 13.71
N LEU A 391 11.56 18.10 13.06
CA LEU A 391 10.42 18.94 13.41
C LEU A 391 9.80 18.46 14.73
N THR A 392 9.62 19.37 15.69
CA THR A 392 8.88 19.12 16.94
C THR A 392 7.39 19.29 16.68
N ILE A 393 6.62 18.20 16.75
CA ILE A 393 5.19 18.15 16.48
C ILE A 393 4.47 17.91 17.81
N THR A 394 3.34 18.58 18.02
CA THR A 394 2.51 18.44 19.23
C THR A 394 1.10 17.95 18.88
N GLY A 395 0.24 17.76 19.88
CA GLY A 395 -1.19 17.49 19.65
C GLY A 395 -1.93 18.62 18.93
N GLU A 396 -1.43 19.86 18.99
CA GLU A 396 -2.03 21.01 18.31
C GLU A 396 -1.63 21.03 16.82
N PRO A 397 -2.58 21.01 15.87
CA PRO A 397 -2.27 21.00 14.46
C PRO A 397 -1.48 22.23 13.99
N GLN A 398 -0.32 21.98 13.39
CA GLN A 398 0.55 23.02 12.81
C GLN A 398 0.81 22.77 11.34
N ALA A 399 0.81 23.84 10.53
CA ALA A 399 1.04 23.74 9.10
C ALA A 399 2.54 23.72 8.77
N LEU A 400 3.03 22.62 8.18
CA LEU A 400 4.27 22.61 7.42
C LEU A 400 3.98 23.15 6.03
N ARG A 401 4.66 24.23 5.66
CA ARG A 401 4.53 24.88 4.35
C ARG A 401 5.84 24.78 3.60
N VAL A 402 5.76 24.48 2.31
CA VAL A 402 6.91 24.44 1.39
C VAL A 402 6.62 25.28 0.16
N SER A 403 7.62 26.00 -0.37
CA SER A 403 7.47 26.85 -1.55
C SER A 403 8.74 26.94 -2.38
N LYS A 404 8.58 27.19 -3.70
CA LYS A 404 9.71 27.48 -4.59
C LYS A 404 10.35 28.84 -4.23
N PRO A 405 11.65 29.05 -4.50
CA PRO A 405 12.31 30.33 -4.25
C PRO A 405 11.59 31.50 -4.92
N GLY A 406 11.55 32.66 -4.24
CA GLY A 406 10.87 33.86 -4.73
C GLY A 406 9.36 33.93 -4.50
N TRP A 407 8.74 32.88 -3.94
CA TRP A 407 7.31 32.86 -3.61
C TRP A 407 7.11 33.02 -2.10
N ARG A 408 6.12 33.84 -1.70
CA ARG A 408 5.72 33.96 -0.29
C ARG A 408 4.83 32.78 0.09
N PHE A 409 4.98 32.31 1.33
CA PHE A 409 3.93 31.53 1.98
C PHE A 409 2.68 32.41 2.12
N TRP A 410 1.51 31.82 1.87
CA TRP A 410 0.21 32.50 1.82
C TRP A 410 0.02 33.61 2.86
#